data_AF-A0A523MWE3-F1
#
_entry.id   AF-A0A523MWE3-F1
#
_cell.length_a   1.000
_cell.length_b   1.000
_cell.length_c   1.000
_cell.angle_alpha   90.00
_cell.angle_beta   90.00
_cell.angle_gamma   90.00
#
_symmetry.space_group_name_H-M   'P 1'
#
loop_
_entity.id
_entity.type
_entity.pdbx_description
1 polymer ?
#
loop_
_entity_poly.entity_id
_entity_poly.type
_entity_poly.pdbx_seq_one_letter_code
_entity_poly.pdbx_strand_id
1 'polypeptide(L)'
;MVRPNWNIFKLCPLWLVLLVMAAMSVSASILQAQVSVPPAGESGVGQKALEQSQPGFQPPEEELPSLSIQDSRTVVDPGAGPKFIVKEIKVTGNTLIDNATLAPILEVGDGLEMTLGILQLIAQEITSLYAMKGYVLTRTYVPEQEIVNGKVTLQVVEGRLGQVEVNGTRRFDQKAIKARLLPLQKDPALKESTLEKHLLELNDILGLKVKAVLKPGEAFGTSDLTLNVEESRPWQIAFDADNFGSRFTGEQRYGFTGKAGSLLILGDRLAVRGVKSNEDQNFINPSYAFPVGPYGTTVTLSYLFAEFNLGGELAVLNAGGQANIFALEVSHSLYRTRRAEFHLSLGGEIRNFKNDLAGSPSSDDKLRDAYRRPAVSSRTPSGPARFTTCACNKASANATYPIRSIPG
;
A
#
# COMPACT_ATOMS: atom_id res chain seq x y z
N MET A 1 21.61 44.92 -58.22
CA MET A 1 21.69 45.74 -56.99
C MET A 1 20.28 45.83 -56.43
N VAL A 2 20.13 45.62 -55.13
CA VAL A 2 18.87 45.60 -54.33
C VAL A 2 18.06 44.29 -54.39
N ARG A 3 17.74 43.81 -53.18
CA ARG A 3 17.48 42.43 -52.73
C ARG A 3 16.00 42.02 -52.78
N PRO A 4 15.69 40.71 -52.77
CA PRO A 4 14.33 40.21 -52.55
C PRO A 4 14.00 40.04 -51.06
N ASN A 5 12.74 40.30 -50.70
CA ASN A 5 12.15 40.09 -49.38
C ASN A 5 11.76 38.62 -49.18
N TRP A 6 12.40 37.93 -48.24
CA TRP A 6 11.95 36.63 -47.73
C TRP A 6 11.55 36.77 -46.25
N ASN A 7 10.27 36.55 -45.98
CA ASN A 7 9.72 36.39 -44.63
C ASN A 7 10.06 34.99 -44.13
N ILE A 8 10.95 34.89 -43.15
CA ILE A 8 11.29 33.65 -42.46
C ILE A 8 10.50 33.56 -41.15
N PHE A 9 9.86 32.40 -41.04
CA PHE A 9 9.28 31.74 -39.88
C PHE A 9 9.84 32.12 -38.49
N LYS A 10 8.89 32.26 -37.55
CA LYS A 10 8.80 31.56 -36.24
C LYS A 10 10.12 31.07 -35.63
N LEU A 11 10.45 31.50 -34.41
CA LEU A 11 10.94 30.67 -33.27
C LEU A 11 11.40 31.54 -32.07
N CYS A 12 10.56 31.66 -31.03
CA CYS A 12 10.92 31.69 -29.60
C CYS A 12 9.63 31.85 -28.76
N PRO A 13 9.51 31.28 -27.54
CA PRO A 13 10.54 31.32 -26.50
C PRO A 13 10.76 29.97 -25.80
N LEU A 14 11.90 29.33 -26.05
CA LEU A 14 12.38 28.20 -25.23
C LEU A 14 13.77 28.47 -24.62
N TRP A 15 14.29 29.70 -24.77
CA TRP A 15 15.61 30.11 -24.29
C TRP A 15 15.61 30.92 -22.99
N LEU A 16 14.43 31.26 -22.43
CA LEU A 16 14.35 32.01 -21.17
C LEU A 16 14.30 31.11 -19.92
N VAL A 17 14.08 29.80 -20.07
CA VAL A 17 14.04 28.84 -18.94
C VAL A 17 15.42 28.24 -18.64
N LEU A 18 16.36 28.28 -19.60
CA LEU A 18 17.70 27.71 -19.45
C LEU A 18 18.72 28.68 -18.81
N LEU A 19 18.37 29.96 -18.66
CA LEU A 19 19.26 30.99 -18.09
C LEU A 19 19.10 31.17 -16.58
N VAL A 20 18.12 30.52 -15.95
CA VAL A 20 17.93 30.52 -14.48
C VAL A 20 18.62 29.31 -13.80
N MET A 21 19.07 28.31 -14.55
CA MET A 21 19.74 27.10 -14.01
C MET A 21 21.28 27.15 -14.00
N ALA A 22 21.91 28.26 -14.40
CA ALA A 22 23.38 28.32 -14.57
C ALA A 22 24.10 29.33 -13.64
N ALA A 23 23.45 29.91 -12.64
CA ALA A 23 24.01 31.02 -11.85
C ALA A 23 24.20 30.74 -10.33
N MET A 24 24.39 29.48 -9.91
CA MET A 24 24.82 29.18 -8.53
C MET A 24 25.91 28.10 -8.50
N SER A 25 27.07 28.45 -9.04
CA SER A 25 28.31 27.66 -8.89
C SER A 25 29.47 28.59 -8.52
N VAL A 26 29.46 29.10 -7.28
CA VAL A 26 30.66 29.71 -6.68
C VAL A 26 31.07 28.83 -5.51
N SER A 27 31.96 27.88 -5.79
CA SER A 27 32.61 27.07 -4.76
C SER A 27 33.80 27.85 -4.22
N ALA A 28 33.70 28.36 -3.00
CA ALA A 28 34.86 28.81 -2.24
C ALA A 28 35.60 27.59 -1.70
N SER A 29 36.83 27.36 -2.17
CA SER A 29 37.71 26.33 -1.62
C SER A 29 38.36 26.86 -0.36
N ILE A 30 37.91 26.40 0.81
CA ILE A 30 38.63 26.59 2.08
C ILE A 30 39.54 25.37 2.23
N LEU A 31 40.86 25.59 2.23
CA LEU A 31 41.81 24.59 2.74
C LEU A 31 41.55 24.43 4.24
N GLN A 32 40.90 23.34 4.64
CA GLN A 32 40.98 22.86 6.02
C GLN A 32 42.07 21.82 6.11
N ALA A 33 43.07 22.09 6.97
CA ALA A 33 43.99 21.08 7.45
C ALA A 33 43.16 19.99 8.17
N GLN A 34 43.16 18.76 7.62
CA GLN A 34 42.47 17.64 8.24
C GLN A 34 43.30 17.13 9.43
N VAL A 35 42.83 17.42 10.64
CA VAL A 35 43.16 16.62 11.81
C VAL A 35 42.43 15.28 11.65
N SER A 36 43.16 14.19 11.39
CA SER A 36 42.56 12.87 11.30
C SER A 36 42.16 12.39 12.69
N VAL A 37 40.87 12.47 13.00
CA VAL A 37 40.29 11.77 14.16
C VAL A 37 40.22 10.28 13.79
N PRO A 38 40.69 9.35 14.64
CA PRO A 38 40.57 7.92 14.34
C PRO A 38 39.08 7.53 14.12
N PRO A 39 38.79 6.55 13.25
CA PRO A 39 37.43 6.22 12.80
C PRO A 39 36.45 5.76 13.91
N ALA A 40 36.94 5.55 15.14
CA ALA A 40 36.12 5.32 16.32
C ALA A 40 35.46 6.60 16.88
N GLY A 41 35.88 7.79 16.43
CA GLY A 41 35.34 9.10 16.82
C GLY A 41 34.55 9.83 15.73
N GLU A 42 34.22 9.18 14.60
CA GLU A 42 33.35 9.77 13.58
C GLU A 42 31.89 9.75 14.02
N SER A 43 31.23 10.92 14.04
CA SER A 43 29.77 11.04 14.16
C SER A 43 29.10 10.15 13.11
N GLY A 44 28.47 9.06 13.53
CA GLY A 44 27.75 8.13 12.65
C GLY A 44 27.96 6.65 12.94
N VAL A 45 28.99 6.24 13.69
CA VAL A 45 29.20 4.83 14.07
C VAL A 45 28.05 4.32 14.94
N GLY A 46 27.63 5.09 15.96
CA GLY A 46 26.45 4.78 16.76
C GLY A 46 25.14 4.78 15.95
N GLN A 47 25.03 5.66 14.94
CA GLN A 47 23.86 5.74 14.07
C GLN A 47 23.75 4.50 13.16
N LYS A 48 24.86 4.06 12.55
CA LYS A 48 24.91 2.82 11.75
C LYS A 48 24.67 1.60 12.61
N ALA A 49 25.23 1.55 13.82
CA ALA A 49 24.98 0.46 14.77
C ALA A 49 23.50 0.38 15.15
N LEU A 50 22.82 1.52 15.35
CA LEU A 50 21.38 1.58 15.63
C LEU A 50 20.53 1.11 14.43
N GLU A 51 20.82 1.59 13.22
CA GLU A 51 20.14 1.16 11.98
C GLU A 51 20.33 -0.34 11.71
N GLN A 52 21.51 -0.90 12.00
CA GLN A 52 21.80 -2.33 11.86
C GLN A 52 21.25 -3.19 13.03
N SER A 53 20.81 -2.56 14.13
CA SER A 53 20.37 -3.24 15.36
C SER A 53 18.88 -3.48 15.48
N GLN A 54 18.09 -3.31 14.41
CA GLN A 54 16.67 -3.67 14.41
C GLN A 54 16.48 -5.06 13.78
N PRO A 55 16.37 -6.16 14.55
CA PRO A 55 15.91 -7.42 13.99
C PRO A 55 14.48 -7.24 13.49
N GLY A 56 14.27 -7.57 12.21
CA GLY A 56 12.93 -7.63 11.63
C GLY A 56 12.13 -8.73 12.31
N PHE A 57 11.14 -8.37 13.11
CA PHE A 57 10.10 -9.33 13.50
C PHE A 57 9.37 -9.73 12.21
N GLN A 58 9.49 -11.00 11.78
CA GLN A 58 8.65 -11.56 10.75
C GLN A 58 7.30 -11.93 11.39
N PRO A 59 6.20 -11.23 11.06
CA PRO A 59 4.89 -11.64 11.53
C PRO A 59 4.53 -13.03 10.99
N PRO A 60 3.67 -13.79 11.69
CA PRO A 60 3.05 -14.98 11.12
C PRO A 60 2.47 -14.67 9.74
N GLU A 61 2.59 -15.61 8.81
CA GLU A 61 2.11 -15.43 7.45
C GLU A 61 0.60 -15.13 7.48
N GLU A 62 0.24 -13.95 6.97
CA GLU A 62 -1.12 -13.44 7.01
C GLU A 62 -1.99 -14.19 5.98
N GLU A 63 -3.00 -14.90 6.48
CA GLU A 63 -3.99 -15.58 5.65
C GLU A 63 -4.90 -14.55 4.97
N LEU A 64 -4.96 -14.61 3.63
CA LEU A 64 -5.80 -13.71 2.85
C LEU A 64 -7.28 -13.93 3.19
N PRO A 65 -8.09 -12.85 3.27
CA PRO A 65 -9.51 -12.98 3.53
C PRO A 65 -10.18 -13.82 2.44
N SER A 66 -11.09 -14.72 2.84
CA SER A 66 -11.94 -15.40 1.87
C SER A 66 -13.10 -14.47 1.47
N LEU A 67 -13.20 -14.20 0.16
CA LEU A 67 -14.35 -13.54 -0.45
C LEU A 67 -15.11 -14.64 -1.20
N SER A 68 -16.35 -14.90 -0.80
CA SER A 68 -17.23 -15.81 -1.53
C SER A 68 -18.30 -14.98 -2.23
N ILE A 69 -18.23 -15.00 -3.56
CA ILE A 69 -19.28 -14.46 -4.42
C ILE A 69 -20.11 -15.67 -4.84
N GLN A 70 -21.40 -15.70 -4.49
CA GLN A 70 -22.29 -16.72 -5.01
C GLN A 70 -22.59 -16.40 -6.47
N ASP A 71 -21.89 -17.08 -7.38
CA ASP A 71 -22.12 -16.94 -8.81
C ASP A 71 -23.42 -17.67 -9.19
N SER A 72 -24.43 -16.88 -9.57
CA SER A 72 -25.77 -17.37 -9.95
C SER A 72 -25.90 -17.63 -11.45
N ARG A 73 -24.81 -17.59 -12.23
CA ARG A 73 -24.87 -17.82 -13.67
C ARG A 73 -25.35 -19.25 -13.97
N THR A 74 -26.50 -19.37 -14.60
CA THR A 74 -27.08 -20.64 -15.06
C THR A 74 -26.54 -21.03 -16.43
N VAL A 75 -26.37 -22.32 -16.67
CA VAL A 75 -26.07 -22.86 -18.00
C VAL A 75 -27.26 -22.57 -18.91
N VAL A 76 -27.02 -21.87 -20.01
CA VAL A 76 -28.05 -21.51 -20.99
C VAL A 76 -27.91 -22.42 -22.21
N ASP A 77 -29.01 -23.07 -22.58
CA ASP A 77 -29.10 -23.82 -23.83
C ASP A 77 -29.25 -22.83 -25.01
N PRO A 78 -28.33 -22.81 -25.99
CA PRO A 78 -28.44 -21.97 -27.17
C PRO A 78 -29.74 -22.19 -27.96
N GLY A 79 -30.34 -23.37 -27.90
CA GLY A 79 -31.59 -23.69 -28.60
C GLY A 79 -32.87 -23.24 -27.89
N ALA A 80 -32.76 -22.73 -26.66
CA ALA A 80 -33.92 -22.47 -25.83
C ALA A 80 -34.78 -21.28 -26.30
N GLY A 81 -36.10 -21.48 -26.26
CA GLY A 81 -37.09 -20.43 -26.48
C GLY A 81 -37.44 -20.17 -27.95
N PRO A 82 -38.24 -19.12 -28.23
CA PRO A 82 -38.67 -18.79 -29.59
C PRO A 82 -37.52 -18.25 -30.44
N LYS A 83 -37.67 -18.34 -31.76
CA LYS A 83 -36.74 -17.82 -32.76
C LYS A 83 -37.21 -16.50 -33.33
N PHE A 84 -36.29 -15.57 -33.56
CA PHE A 84 -36.54 -14.24 -34.08
C PHE A 84 -35.44 -13.82 -35.05
N ILE A 85 -35.76 -12.97 -36.03
CA ILE A 85 -34.75 -12.33 -36.87
C ILE A 85 -34.31 -11.04 -36.17
N VAL A 86 -33.04 -10.98 -35.76
CA VAL A 86 -32.45 -9.84 -35.06
C VAL A 86 -31.53 -9.10 -36.01
N LYS A 87 -31.83 -7.83 -36.26
CA LYS A 87 -31.07 -6.90 -37.12
C LYS A 87 -30.24 -5.89 -36.32
N GLU A 88 -30.68 -5.55 -35.11
CA GLU A 88 -30.01 -4.56 -34.28
C GLU A 88 -30.15 -4.94 -32.81
N ILE A 89 -29.02 -4.98 -32.08
CA ILE A 89 -29.00 -5.17 -30.62
C ILE A 89 -28.57 -3.87 -29.98
N LYS A 90 -29.45 -3.29 -29.16
CA LYS A 90 -29.20 -2.07 -28.39
C LYS A 90 -28.91 -2.43 -26.94
N VAL A 91 -27.90 -1.82 -26.33
CA VAL A 91 -27.63 -1.95 -24.90
C VAL A 91 -28.07 -0.68 -24.18
N THR A 92 -28.73 -0.84 -23.03
CA THR A 92 -29.16 0.26 -22.15
C THR A 92 -28.68 0.03 -20.72
N GLY A 93 -28.43 1.10 -19.96
CA GLY A 93 -27.96 1.04 -18.58
C GLY A 93 -26.45 0.86 -18.40
N ASN A 94 -25.69 0.85 -19.49
CA ASN A 94 -24.23 0.83 -19.47
C ASN A 94 -23.66 2.26 -19.30
N THR A 95 -23.25 2.61 -18.09
CA THR A 95 -22.63 3.91 -17.79
C THR A 95 -21.10 3.79 -17.62
N LEU A 96 -20.61 2.60 -17.27
CA LEU A 96 -19.20 2.32 -17.00
C LEU A 96 -18.44 1.81 -18.24
N ILE A 97 -19.14 1.14 -19.16
CA ILE A 97 -18.58 0.65 -20.43
C ILE A 97 -19.37 1.28 -21.58
N ASP A 98 -18.66 1.95 -22.48
CA ASP A 98 -19.27 2.61 -23.62
C ASP A 98 -19.76 1.61 -24.68
N ASN A 99 -20.67 2.08 -25.54
CA ASN A 99 -21.21 1.27 -26.63
C ASN A 99 -20.14 0.86 -27.65
N ALA A 100 -19.09 1.67 -27.82
CA ALA A 100 -17.99 1.36 -28.74
C ALA A 100 -17.23 0.11 -28.31
N THR A 101 -17.00 -0.09 -27.01
CA THR A 101 -16.39 -1.32 -26.48
C THR A 101 -17.31 -2.54 -26.66
N LEU A 102 -18.64 -2.35 -26.59
CA LEU A 102 -19.61 -3.44 -26.72
C LEU A 102 -19.93 -3.81 -28.18
N ALA A 103 -19.72 -2.90 -29.13
CA ALA A 103 -20.09 -3.08 -30.54
C ALA A 103 -19.61 -4.42 -31.16
N PRO A 104 -18.37 -4.91 -30.91
CA PRO A 104 -17.92 -6.19 -31.46
C PRO A 104 -18.73 -7.41 -30.99
N ILE A 105 -19.34 -7.33 -29.80
CA ILE A 105 -20.17 -8.41 -29.22
C ILE A 105 -21.60 -8.36 -29.79
N LEU A 106 -22.01 -7.19 -30.30
CA LEU A 106 -23.38 -6.90 -30.73
C LEU A 106 -23.55 -6.96 -32.26
N GLU A 107 -22.53 -7.39 -33.00
CA GLU A 107 -22.55 -7.36 -34.46
C GLU A 107 -23.46 -8.46 -35.02
N VAL A 108 -24.53 -8.04 -35.71
CA VAL A 108 -25.56 -8.92 -36.29
C VAL A 108 -25.61 -8.89 -37.83
N GLY A 109 -24.75 -8.09 -38.48
CA GLY A 109 -24.71 -7.95 -39.94
C GLY A 109 -26.05 -7.54 -40.55
N ASP A 110 -26.45 -8.20 -41.64
CA ASP A 110 -27.75 -7.98 -42.32
C ASP A 110 -28.96 -8.59 -41.60
N GLY A 111 -28.71 -9.22 -40.44
CA GLY A 111 -29.69 -9.86 -39.58
C GLY A 111 -29.45 -11.37 -39.45
N LEU A 112 -29.57 -11.87 -38.22
CA LEU A 112 -29.38 -13.28 -37.88
C LEU A 112 -30.65 -13.86 -37.25
N GLU A 113 -30.96 -15.12 -37.56
CA GLU A 113 -31.96 -15.88 -36.81
C GLU A 113 -31.36 -16.26 -35.45
N MET A 114 -31.95 -15.76 -34.37
CA MET A 114 -31.51 -15.98 -32.99
C MET A 114 -32.65 -16.50 -32.14
N THR A 115 -32.31 -17.37 -31.18
CA THR A 115 -33.21 -17.81 -30.12
C THR A 115 -33.09 -16.89 -28.90
N LEU A 116 -34.04 -16.98 -27.97
CA LEU A 116 -33.88 -16.35 -26.66
C LEU A 116 -32.60 -16.83 -25.94
N GLY A 117 -32.25 -18.12 -26.08
CA GLY A 117 -31.01 -18.68 -25.55
C GLY A 117 -29.76 -17.98 -26.09
N ILE A 118 -29.69 -17.70 -27.40
CA ILE A 118 -28.58 -16.95 -28.00
C ILE A 118 -28.49 -15.52 -27.43
N LEU A 119 -29.61 -14.81 -27.30
CA LEU A 119 -29.63 -13.47 -26.71
C LEU A 119 -29.17 -13.49 -25.24
N GLN A 120 -29.53 -14.53 -24.48
CA GLN A 120 -29.05 -14.73 -23.12
C GLN A 120 -27.54 -14.99 -23.07
N LEU A 121 -26.98 -15.74 -24.03
CA LEU A 121 -25.52 -15.95 -24.13
C LEU A 121 -24.80 -14.64 -24.44
N ILE A 122 -25.33 -13.79 -25.33
CA ILE A 122 -24.79 -12.44 -25.58
C ILE A 122 -24.82 -11.60 -24.30
N ALA A 123 -25.92 -11.64 -23.54
CA ALA A 123 -26.02 -10.96 -22.25
C ALA A 123 -25.01 -11.51 -21.22
N GLN A 124 -24.74 -12.82 -21.20
CA GLN A 124 -23.69 -13.42 -20.37
C GLN A 124 -22.29 -12.99 -20.78
N GLU A 125 -22.04 -12.80 -22.08
CA GLU A 125 -20.75 -12.31 -22.59
C GLU A 125 -20.51 -10.85 -22.15
N ILE A 126 -21.52 -9.98 -22.28
CA ILE A 126 -21.45 -8.60 -21.76
C ILE A 126 -21.21 -8.62 -20.25
N THR A 127 -21.95 -9.44 -19.50
CA THR A 127 -21.76 -9.61 -18.05
C THR A 127 -20.33 -10.05 -17.72
N SER A 128 -19.75 -10.94 -18.52
CA SER A 128 -18.37 -11.43 -18.35
C SER A 128 -17.35 -10.34 -18.64
N LEU A 129 -17.58 -9.48 -19.65
CA LEU A 129 -16.75 -8.30 -19.92
C LEU A 129 -16.73 -7.33 -18.72
N TYR A 130 -17.90 -7.07 -18.11
CA TYR A 130 -17.97 -6.26 -16.88
C TYR A 130 -17.20 -6.90 -15.73
N ALA A 131 -17.35 -8.21 -15.53
CA ALA A 131 -16.63 -8.95 -14.51
C ALA A 131 -15.11 -8.90 -14.73
N MET A 132 -14.63 -9.02 -15.98
CA MET A 132 -13.22 -8.87 -16.32
C MET A 132 -12.67 -7.46 -16.02
N LYS A 133 -13.53 -6.44 -16.06
CA LYS A 133 -13.18 -5.06 -15.62
C LYS A 133 -13.32 -4.84 -14.11
N GLY A 134 -13.72 -5.86 -13.35
CA GLY A 134 -13.85 -5.84 -11.90
C GLY A 134 -15.23 -5.45 -11.37
N TYR A 135 -16.26 -5.36 -12.22
CA TYR A 135 -17.64 -5.06 -11.82
C TYR A 135 -18.45 -6.36 -11.65
N VAL A 136 -18.13 -7.11 -10.59
CA VAL A 136 -18.65 -8.47 -10.36
C VAL A 136 -20.15 -8.53 -10.07
N LEU A 137 -20.74 -7.42 -9.60
CA LEU A 137 -22.18 -7.31 -9.32
C LEU A 137 -23.02 -6.93 -10.54
N THR A 138 -22.39 -6.57 -11.66
CA THR A 138 -23.13 -6.19 -12.86
C THR A 138 -23.79 -7.41 -13.48
N ARG A 139 -25.02 -7.23 -13.95
CA ARG A 139 -25.77 -8.24 -14.69
C ARG A 139 -26.39 -7.62 -15.93
N THR A 140 -26.32 -8.35 -17.04
CA THR A 140 -27.02 -8.01 -18.27
C THR A 140 -28.09 -9.06 -18.53
N TYR A 141 -29.28 -8.64 -18.92
CA TYR A 141 -30.37 -9.55 -19.25
C TYR A 141 -31.23 -9.00 -20.39
N VAL A 142 -32.05 -9.88 -20.96
CA VAL A 142 -33.06 -9.53 -21.96
C VAL A 142 -34.35 -9.19 -21.20
N PRO A 143 -34.79 -7.92 -21.11
CA PRO A 143 -36.07 -7.58 -20.52
C PRO A 143 -37.22 -8.10 -21.40
N GLU A 144 -38.38 -8.29 -20.79
CA GLU A 144 -39.62 -8.56 -21.51
C GLU A 144 -39.93 -7.38 -22.46
N GLN A 145 -40.03 -7.69 -23.75
CA GLN A 145 -40.24 -6.71 -24.81
C GLN A 145 -40.82 -7.39 -26.05
N GLU A 146 -41.52 -6.62 -26.88
CA GLU A 146 -41.89 -7.05 -28.23
C GLU A 146 -40.75 -6.75 -29.21
N ILE A 147 -40.36 -7.74 -30.01
CA ILE A 147 -39.31 -7.57 -31.03
C ILE A 147 -39.95 -7.01 -32.30
N VAL A 148 -39.94 -5.67 -32.41
CA VAL A 148 -40.47 -4.96 -33.58
C VAL A 148 -39.30 -4.62 -34.52
N ASN A 149 -39.48 -4.86 -35.83
CA ASN A 149 -38.48 -4.59 -36.88
C ASN A 149 -37.11 -5.27 -36.66
N GLY A 150 -37.07 -6.36 -35.88
CA GLY A 150 -35.83 -7.07 -35.55
C GLY A 150 -34.90 -6.32 -34.62
N LYS A 151 -35.40 -5.35 -33.84
CA LYS A 151 -34.62 -4.64 -32.83
C LYS A 151 -34.80 -5.28 -31.46
N VAL A 152 -33.69 -5.57 -30.78
CA VAL A 152 -33.68 -6.16 -29.44
C VAL A 152 -32.91 -5.24 -28.50
N THR A 153 -33.43 -5.02 -27.29
CA THR A 153 -32.74 -4.28 -26.23
C THR A 153 -32.21 -5.24 -25.17
N LEU A 154 -30.94 -5.08 -24.78
CA LEU A 154 -30.33 -5.71 -23.62
C LEU A 154 -30.18 -4.68 -22.51
N GLN A 155 -30.63 -5.01 -21.31
CA GLN A 155 -30.55 -4.14 -20.15
C GLN A 155 -29.35 -4.55 -19.28
N VAL A 156 -28.44 -3.62 -19.05
CA VAL A 156 -27.35 -3.72 -18.08
C VAL A 156 -27.82 -3.10 -16.77
N VAL A 157 -27.56 -3.81 -15.67
CA VAL A 157 -27.74 -3.34 -14.31
C VAL A 157 -26.40 -3.37 -13.64
N GLU A 158 -25.79 -2.19 -13.51
CA GLU A 158 -24.54 -1.99 -12.81
C GLU A 158 -24.80 -2.08 -11.30
N GLY A 159 -24.38 -3.20 -10.70
CA GLY A 159 -24.75 -3.53 -9.34
C GLY A 159 -23.99 -2.69 -8.31
N ARG A 160 -24.70 -2.19 -7.30
CA ARG A 160 -24.12 -1.43 -6.17
C ARG A 160 -24.27 -2.17 -4.85
N LEU A 161 -23.51 -1.72 -3.86
CA LEU A 161 -23.61 -2.25 -2.51
C LEU A 161 -24.90 -1.78 -1.83
N GLY A 162 -25.67 -2.72 -1.29
CA GLY A 162 -26.86 -2.47 -0.50
C GLY A 162 -26.54 -2.34 0.99
N GLN A 163 -27.23 -3.12 1.81
CA GLN A 163 -27.02 -3.16 3.25
C GLN A 163 -25.70 -3.86 3.60
N VAL A 164 -25.09 -3.42 4.71
CA VAL A 164 -23.91 -4.07 5.30
C VAL A 164 -24.28 -4.57 6.68
N GLU A 165 -24.12 -5.87 6.90
CA GLU A 165 -24.36 -6.57 8.15
C GLU A 165 -23.05 -7.08 8.74
N VAL A 166 -22.92 -7.05 10.06
CA VAL A 166 -21.72 -7.50 10.77
C VAL A 166 -22.15 -8.52 11.83
N ASN A 167 -21.68 -9.75 11.68
CA ASN A 167 -21.99 -10.87 12.55
C ASN A 167 -20.74 -11.36 13.30
N GLY A 168 -20.93 -11.94 14.48
CA GLY A 168 -19.85 -12.63 15.22
C GLY A 168 -18.96 -11.75 16.09
N THR A 169 -19.24 -10.46 16.20
CA THR A 169 -18.49 -9.56 17.08
C THR A 169 -18.93 -9.72 18.54
N ARG A 170 -17.95 -9.58 19.45
CA ARG A 170 -18.15 -9.61 20.91
C ARG A 170 -17.39 -8.47 21.58
N ARG A 171 -16.14 -8.23 21.18
CA ARG A 171 -15.24 -7.21 21.74
C ARG A 171 -15.20 -5.94 20.90
N PHE A 172 -15.28 -6.08 19.57
CA PHE A 172 -15.23 -4.93 18.67
C PHE A 172 -16.63 -4.37 18.37
N ASP A 173 -16.74 -3.04 18.28
CA ASP A 173 -17.98 -2.37 17.92
C ASP A 173 -18.34 -2.62 16.45
N GLN A 174 -19.53 -3.18 16.22
CA GLN A 174 -20.08 -3.44 14.89
C GLN A 174 -20.21 -2.16 14.07
N LYS A 175 -20.58 -1.04 14.71
CA LYS A 175 -20.75 0.24 14.01
C LYS A 175 -19.41 0.76 13.50
N ALA A 176 -18.34 0.62 14.30
CA ALA A 176 -16.99 0.98 13.88
C ALA A 176 -16.49 0.14 12.69
N ILE A 177 -16.79 -1.17 12.68
CA ILE A 177 -16.45 -2.05 11.54
C ILE A 177 -17.23 -1.64 10.30
N LYS A 178 -18.55 -1.46 10.42
CA LYS A 178 -19.42 -1.02 9.31
C LYS A 178 -19.00 0.35 8.77
N ALA A 179 -18.56 1.26 9.63
CA ALA A 179 -18.10 2.59 9.24
C ALA A 179 -16.93 2.56 8.25
N ARG A 180 -16.10 1.50 8.26
CA ARG A 180 -15.01 1.32 7.29
C ARG A 180 -15.49 1.10 5.86
N LEU A 181 -16.71 0.60 5.67
CA LEU A 181 -17.28 0.29 4.36
C LEU A 181 -18.26 1.35 3.86
N LEU A 182 -18.48 2.43 4.61
CA LEU A 182 -19.34 3.54 4.19
C LEU A 182 -18.96 4.14 2.83
N PRO A 183 -17.67 4.29 2.45
CA PRO A 183 -17.32 4.77 1.12
C PRO A 183 -17.87 3.86 0.00
N LEU A 184 -17.84 2.54 0.17
CA LEU A 184 -18.34 1.58 -0.82
C LEU A 184 -19.85 1.68 -1.05
N GLN A 185 -20.62 2.03 -0.02
CA GLN A 185 -22.07 2.21 -0.15
C GLN A 185 -22.43 3.48 -0.96
N LYS A 186 -21.48 4.40 -1.14
CA LYS A 186 -21.66 5.62 -1.95
C LYS A 186 -21.27 5.41 -3.41
N ASP A 187 -20.56 4.33 -3.73
CA ASP A 187 -20.17 4.04 -5.10
C ASP A 187 -21.41 3.63 -5.93
N PRO A 188 -21.62 4.23 -7.11
CA PRO A 188 -22.77 3.91 -7.95
C PRO A 188 -22.73 2.49 -8.52
N ALA A 189 -21.54 1.90 -8.58
CA ALA A 189 -21.32 0.51 -8.95
C ALA A 189 -20.13 -0.05 -8.18
N LEU A 190 -20.29 -1.25 -7.63
CA LEU A 190 -19.26 -1.86 -6.80
C LEU A 190 -18.14 -2.43 -7.67
N LYS A 191 -16.92 -1.98 -7.41
CA LYS A 191 -15.72 -2.56 -7.99
C LYS A 191 -15.07 -3.53 -7.00
N GLU A 192 -14.74 -4.73 -7.47
CA GLU A 192 -14.14 -5.80 -6.67
C GLU A 192 -12.86 -5.35 -5.98
N SER A 193 -11.96 -4.66 -6.68
CA SER A 193 -10.70 -4.17 -6.11
C SER A 193 -10.89 -3.22 -4.92
N THR A 194 -11.96 -2.41 -4.95
CA THR A 194 -12.26 -1.47 -3.87
C THR A 194 -12.79 -2.21 -2.65
N LEU A 195 -13.71 -3.17 -2.85
CA LEU A 195 -14.18 -4.06 -1.78
C LEU A 195 -13.01 -4.85 -1.17
N GLU A 196 -12.17 -5.45 -2.02
CA GLU A 196 -11.01 -6.23 -1.61
C GLU A 196 -10.06 -5.40 -0.74
N LYS A 197 -9.72 -4.17 -1.16
CA LYS A 197 -8.88 -3.26 -0.37
C LYS A 197 -9.44 -3.08 1.05
N HIS A 198 -10.72 -2.74 1.19
CA HIS A 198 -11.30 -2.53 2.52
C HIS A 198 -11.38 -3.80 3.36
N LEU A 199 -11.61 -4.96 2.74
CA LEU A 199 -11.57 -6.24 3.45
C LEU A 199 -10.16 -6.58 3.93
N LEU A 200 -9.13 -6.28 3.15
CA LEU A 200 -7.73 -6.42 3.57
C LEU A 200 -7.41 -5.48 4.74
N GLU A 201 -7.81 -4.21 4.66
CA GLU A 201 -7.63 -3.24 5.74
C GLU A 201 -8.33 -3.66 7.05
N LEU A 202 -9.50 -4.29 6.96
CA LEU A 202 -10.17 -4.86 8.14
C LEU A 202 -9.40 -6.06 8.73
N ASN A 203 -8.78 -6.88 7.89
CA ASN A 203 -8.01 -8.04 8.35
C ASN A 203 -6.60 -7.67 8.88
N ASP A 204 -6.11 -6.47 8.60
CA ASP A 204 -4.88 -5.94 9.24
C ASP A 204 -5.10 -5.56 10.72
N ILE A 205 -6.36 -5.45 11.15
CA ILE A 205 -6.69 -5.06 12.52
C ILE A 205 -6.35 -6.21 13.46
N LEU A 206 -5.45 -5.94 14.41
CA LEU A 206 -5.00 -6.94 15.36
C LEU A 206 -6.18 -7.50 16.18
N GLY A 207 -6.34 -8.82 16.13
CA GLY A 207 -7.44 -9.49 16.81
C GLY A 207 -8.70 -9.66 15.97
N LEU A 208 -8.72 -9.19 14.72
CA LEU A 208 -9.89 -9.24 13.83
C LEU A 208 -9.60 -10.08 12.60
N LYS A 209 -10.49 -11.03 12.27
CA LYS A 209 -10.50 -11.74 11.00
C LYS A 209 -11.89 -11.63 10.39
N VAL A 210 -11.99 -11.16 9.15
CA VAL A 210 -13.26 -10.86 8.50
C VAL A 210 -13.40 -11.66 7.22
N LYS A 211 -14.51 -12.39 7.11
CA LYS A 211 -14.95 -13.08 5.90
C LYS A 211 -16.18 -12.38 5.33
N ALA A 212 -16.18 -12.15 4.03
CA ALA A 212 -17.24 -11.42 3.35
C ALA A 212 -18.08 -12.36 2.47
N VAL A 213 -19.41 -12.19 2.55
CA VAL A 213 -20.37 -12.88 1.69
C VAL A 213 -21.30 -11.85 1.06
N LEU A 214 -21.39 -11.85 -0.26
CA LEU A 214 -22.33 -11.04 -1.02
C LEU A 214 -23.60 -11.85 -1.31
N LYS A 215 -24.76 -11.24 -1.07
CA LYS A 215 -26.08 -11.81 -1.35
C LYS A 215 -26.92 -10.83 -2.15
N PRO A 216 -27.93 -11.30 -2.90
CA PRO A 216 -28.92 -10.40 -3.51
C PRO A 216 -29.54 -9.49 -2.45
N GLY A 217 -29.55 -8.18 -2.69
CA GLY A 217 -30.13 -7.20 -1.77
C GLY A 217 -31.63 -7.00 -2.00
N GLU A 218 -32.28 -6.31 -1.07
CA GLU A 218 -33.73 -6.03 -1.14
C GLU A 218 -34.12 -5.13 -2.32
N ALA A 219 -33.27 -4.16 -2.66
CA ALA A 219 -33.52 -3.24 -3.76
C ALA A 219 -32.96 -3.77 -5.09
N PHE A 220 -33.68 -3.51 -6.18
CA PHE A 220 -33.22 -3.88 -7.52
C PHE A 220 -31.84 -3.28 -7.83
N GLY A 221 -30.94 -4.10 -8.39
CA GLY A 221 -29.57 -3.71 -8.70
C GLY A 221 -28.66 -3.55 -7.47
N THR A 222 -29.06 -4.07 -6.31
CA THR A 222 -28.22 -4.03 -5.09
C THR A 222 -27.80 -5.43 -4.64
N SER A 223 -26.67 -5.50 -3.95
CA SER A 223 -26.24 -6.71 -3.23
C SER A 223 -25.86 -6.36 -1.81
N ASP A 224 -26.40 -7.10 -0.86
CA ASP A 224 -26.11 -6.94 0.55
C ASP A 224 -24.84 -7.69 0.92
N LEU A 225 -24.04 -7.10 1.80
CA LEU A 225 -22.75 -7.62 2.25
C LEU A 225 -22.84 -8.03 3.71
N THR A 226 -22.71 -9.33 3.95
CA THR A 226 -22.57 -9.88 5.30
C THR A 226 -21.10 -10.08 5.62
N LEU A 227 -20.62 -9.42 6.68
CA LEU A 227 -19.31 -9.65 7.27
C LEU A 227 -19.42 -10.64 8.43
N ASN A 228 -18.78 -11.80 8.29
CA ASN A 228 -18.62 -12.75 9.38
C ASN A 228 -17.27 -12.50 10.06
N VAL A 229 -17.33 -12.05 11.31
CA VAL A 229 -16.15 -11.67 12.09
C VAL A 229 -15.76 -12.80 13.05
N GLU A 230 -14.49 -13.15 13.02
CA GLU A 230 -13.83 -14.02 13.99
C GLU A 230 -12.86 -13.17 14.82
N GLU A 231 -13.06 -13.13 16.13
CA GLU A 231 -12.22 -12.35 17.04
C GLU A 231 -11.16 -13.22 17.72
N SER A 232 -9.92 -12.72 17.74
CA SER A 232 -8.80 -13.29 18.48
C SER A 232 -8.26 -12.28 19.50
N ARG A 233 -7.12 -12.56 20.13
CA ARG A 233 -6.54 -11.65 21.14
C ARG A 233 -6.02 -10.39 20.44
N PRO A 234 -6.45 -9.17 20.84
CA PRO A 234 -6.00 -7.93 20.21
C PRO A 234 -4.61 -7.49 20.70
N TRP A 235 -3.77 -8.45 21.09
CA TRP A 235 -2.43 -8.20 21.59
C TRP A 235 -1.52 -9.37 21.28
N GLN A 236 -0.22 -9.08 21.14
CA GLN A 236 0.83 -10.05 20.89
C GLN A 236 2.03 -9.72 21.75
N ILE A 237 2.68 -10.75 22.27
CA ILE A 237 3.94 -10.64 23.00
C ILE A 237 4.91 -11.64 22.38
N ALA A 238 6.13 -11.19 22.11
CA ALA A 238 7.21 -12.03 21.61
C ALA A 238 8.51 -11.70 22.35
N PHE A 239 9.32 -12.73 22.53
CA PHE A 239 10.69 -12.61 23.00
C PHE A 239 11.60 -13.22 21.94
N ASP A 240 12.74 -12.60 21.69
CA ASP A 240 13.72 -13.04 20.72
C ASP A 240 15.14 -12.97 21.30
N ALA A 241 16.02 -13.80 20.78
CA ALA A 241 17.44 -13.75 21.10
C ALA A 241 18.25 -14.00 19.82
N ASP A 242 19.30 -13.22 19.61
CA ASP A 242 20.17 -13.33 18.44
C ASP A 242 21.62 -13.01 18.79
N ASN A 243 22.56 -13.40 17.92
CA ASN A 243 23.98 -13.11 18.07
C ASN A 243 24.50 -12.15 16.98
N PHE A 244 23.64 -11.27 16.46
CA PHE A 244 23.95 -10.34 15.37
C PHE A 244 24.41 -8.97 15.86
N GLY A 245 24.59 -8.79 17.15
CA GLY A 245 25.18 -7.57 17.68
C GLY A 245 26.68 -7.48 17.40
N SER A 246 27.26 -6.31 17.64
CA SER A 246 28.69 -6.07 17.36
C SER A 246 29.54 -6.55 18.53
N ARG A 247 30.76 -7.02 18.27
CA ARG A 247 31.75 -7.35 19.31
C ARG A 247 32.03 -6.23 20.33
N PHE A 248 31.71 -4.99 19.98
CA PHE A 248 31.95 -3.82 20.82
C PHE A 248 30.73 -3.34 21.59
N THR A 249 29.52 -3.67 21.13
CA THR A 249 28.26 -3.23 21.76
C THR A 249 27.40 -4.39 22.24
N GLY A 250 27.90 -5.60 21.99
CA GLY A 250 27.47 -6.88 22.49
C GLY A 250 26.89 -7.77 21.42
N GLU A 251 27.49 -8.95 21.27
CA GLU A 251 27.16 -9.91 20.21
C GLU A 251 25.79 -10.52 20.44
N GLN A 252 25.50 -10.93 21.68
CA GLN A 252 24.24 -11.54 22.08
C GLN A 252 23.23 -10.46 22.44
N ARG A 253 22.04 -10.53 21.84
CA ARG A 253 20.95 -9.59 22.07
C ARG A 253 19.70 -10.34 22.46
N TYR A 254 18.95 -9.74 23.38
CA TYR A 254 17.67 -10.23 23.86
C TYR A 254 16.62 -9.16 23.60
N GLY A 255 15.61 -9.52 22.82
CA GLY A 255 14.51 -8.67 22.41
C GLY A 255 13.21 -9.01 23.10
N PHE A 256 12.39 -7.98 23.32
CA PHE A 256 11.00 -8.08 23.72
C PHE A 256 10.16 -7.22 22.78
N THR A 257 9.11 -7.80 22.21
CA THR A 257 8.11 -7.10 21.40
C THR A 257 6.73 -7.25 22.03
N GLY A 258 6.11 -6.13 22.38
CA GLY A 258 4.70 -6.07 22.78
C GLY A 258 3.88 -5.30 21.75
N LYS A 259 2.71 -5.82 21.38
CA LYS A 259 1.73 -5.13 20.53
C LYS A 259 0.35 -5.21 21.17
N ALA A 260 -0.41 -4.13 21.10
CA ALA A 260 -1.81 -4.08 21.46
C ALA A 260 -2.56 -3.24 20.43
N GLY A 261 -3.75 -3.66 20.03
CA GLY A 261 -4.55 -3.01 19.00
C GLY A 261 -5.95 -2.64 19.47
N SER A 262 -6.54 -1.67 18.77
CA SER A 262 -7.87 -1.12 19.05
C SER A 262 -8.07 -0.67 20.50
N LEU A 263 -7.12 0.09 21.03
CA LEU A 263 -7.13 0.64 22.39
C LEU A 263 -8.06 1.85 22.52
N LEU A 264 -8.01 2.79 21.57
CA LEU A 264 -8.83 4.01 21.58
C LEU A 264 -9.85 4.01 20.44
N ILE A 265 -9.44 3.59 19.26
CA ILE A 265 -10.26 3.50 18.05
C ILE A 265 -10.01 2.18 17.32
N LEU A 266 -11.02 1.68 16.62
CA LEU A 266 -10.90 0.44 15.84
C LEU A 266 -9.72 0.53 14.86
N GLY A 267 -8.75 -0.37 14.99
CA GLY A 267 -7.59 -0.49 14.11
C GLY A 267 -6.38 0.36 14.49
N ASP A 268 -6.39 1.10 15.60
CA ASP A 268 -5.14 1.64 16.14
C ASP A 268 -4.24 0.53 16.70
N ARG A 269 -2.96 0.84 16.89
CA ARG A 269 -1.94 -0.10 17.35
C ARG A 269 -0.88 0.61 18.16
N LEU A 270 -0.73 0.19 19.41
CA LEU A 270 0.44 0.43 20.23
C LEU A 270 1.43 -0.72 20.01
N ALA A 271 2.70 -0.40 19.79
CA ALA A 271 3.77 -1.39 19.75
C ALA A 271 5.01 -0.88 20.48
N VAL A 272 5.66 -1.76 21.23
CA VAL A 272 6.88 -1.49 21.96
C VAL A 272 7.89 -2.57 21.61
N ARG A 273 9.08 -2.17 21.16
CA ARG A 273 10.25 -3.05 21.06
C ARG A 273 11.28 -2.61 22.09
N GLY A 274 11.75 -3.53 22.92
CA GLY A 274 12.93 -3.35 23.75
C GLY A 274 14.00 -4.34 23.32
N VAL A 275 15.26 -3.93 23.32
CA VAL A 275 16.41 -4.82 23.12
C VAL A 275 17.49 -4.47 24.13
N LYS A 276 18.12 -5.51 24.66
CA LYS A 276 19.27 -5.44 25.54
C LYS A 276 20.35 -6.39 25.03
N SER A 277 21.59 -5.94 24.94
CA SER A 277 22.74 -6.81 24.65
C SER A 277 23.37 -7.38 25.92
N ASN A 278 24.31 -8.31 25.75
CA ASN A 278 25.15 -8.85 26.82
C ASN A 278 26.32 -7.91 27.22
N GLU A 279 26.48 -6.81 26.51
CA GLU A 279 27.30 -5.66 26.89
C GLU A 279 26.33 -4.51 27.24
N ASP A 280 26.75 -3.26 27.04
CA ASP A 280 25.94 -2.09 27.35
C ASP A 280 25.34 -1.51 26.06
N GLN A 281 24.48 -2.24 25.34
CA GLN A 281 23.63 -1.65 24.29
C GLN A 281 22.16 -1.93 24.58
N ASN A 282 21.42 -0.87 24.88
CA ASN A 282 20.00 -0.94 25.16
C ASN A 282 19.23 0.01 24.25
N PHE A 283 18.08 -0.43 23.74
CA PHE A 283 17.14 0.50 23.14
C PHE A 283 15.69 0.14 23.45
N ILE A 284 14.83 1.15 23.44
CA ILE A 284 13.39 1.02 23.52
C ILE A 284 12.73 1.87 22.43
N ASN A 285 11.75 1.29 21.75
CA ASN A 285 11.04 1.90 20.64
C ASN A 285 9.52 1.72 20.78
N PRO A 286 8.84 2.57 21.58
CA PRO A 286 7.40 2.69 21.53
C PRO A 286 6.93 3.39 20.25
N SER A 287 5.82 2.91 19.70
CA SER A 287 5.15 3.48 18.55
C SER A 287 3.63 3.35 18.70
N TYR A 288 2.92 4.37 18.24
CA TYR A 288 1.47 4.40 18.20
C TYR A 288 1.00 4.76 16.80
N ALA A 289 0.33 3.82 16.15
CA ALA A 289 -0.24 4.00 14.82
C ALA A 289 -1.76 4.07 14.93
N PHE A 290 -2.40 5.04 14.29
CA PHE A 290 -3.85 5.13 14.26
C PHE A 290 -4.37 5.49 12.87
N PRO A 291 -5.48 4.86 12.45
CA PRO A 291 -6.10 5.10 11.15
C PRO A 291 -6.85 6.43 11.11
N VAL A 292 -6.79 7.11 9.97
CA VAL A 292 -7.49 8.37 9.72
C VAL A 292 -8.54 8.15 8.63
N GLY A 293 -9.79 8.03 9.06
CA GLY A 293 -10.92 7.78 8.18
C GLY A 293 -10.90 6.38 7.54
N PRO A 294 -11.76 6.14 6.54
CA PRO A 294 -11.92 4.83 5.92
C PRO A 294 -11.04 4.59 4.69
N TYR A 295 -10.16 5.52 4.30
CA TYR A 295 -9.48 5.50 2.98
C TYR A 295 -8.11 4.79 2.96
N GLY A 296 -7.70 4.19 4.08
CA GLY A 296 -6.39 3.54 4.20
C GLY A 296 -5.23 4.49 4.56
N THR A 297 -5.53 5.64 5.17
CA THR A 297 -4.51 6.55 5.72
C THR A 297 -4.20 6.17 7.17
N THR A 298 -2.92 6.10 7.53
CA THR A 298 -2.46 5.82 8.89
C THR A 298 -1.46 6.87 9.33
N VAL A 299 -1.58 7.35 10.57
CA VAL A 299 -0.59 8.23 11.20
C VAL A 299 0.14 7.44 12.27
N THR A 300 1.47 7.47 12.24
CA THR A 300 2.35 6.79 13.19
C THR A 300 3.21 7.81 13.93
N LEU A 301 3.16 7.74 15.25
CA LEU A 301 4.07 8.44 16.15
C LEU A 301 5.03 7.41 16.73
N SER A 302 6.32 7.69 16.73
CA SER A 302 7.30 6.81 17.37
C SER A 302 8.38 7.58 18.10
N TYR A 303 8.91 6.94 19.13
CA TYR A 303 10.05 7.41 19.89
C TYR A 303 11.07 6.27 20.00
N LEU A 304 12.34 6.57 19.78
CA LEU A 304 13.45 5.65 20.03
C LEU A 304 14.36 6.32 21.05
N PHE A 305 14.54 5.64 22.18
CA PHE A 305 15.65 5.90 23.08
C PHE A 305 16.65 4.76 22.94
N ALA A 306 17.91 5.10 22.78
CA ALA A 306 18.99 4.12 22.83
C ALA A 306 20.19 4.67 23.58
N GLU A 307 20.88 3.78 24.26
CA GLU A 307 22.14 4.04 24.93
C GLU A 307 23.12 2.93 24.58
N PHE A 308 24.39 3.28 24.42
CA PHE A 308 25.42 2.29 24.22
C PHE A 308 26.76 2.71 24.85
N ASN A 309 27.52 1.74 25.35
CA ASN A 309 28.94 1.89 25.66
C ASN A 309 29.76 0.87 24.87
N LEU A 310 30.99 1.24 24.49
CA LEU A 310 31.90 0.35 23.80
C LEU A 310 32.65 -0.53 24.81
N GLY A 311 32.44 -1.84 24.69
CA GLY A 311 33.15 -2.87 25.44
C GLY A 311 34.36 -3.45 24.72
N GLY A 312 34.90 -4.54 25.27
CA GLY A 312 36.05 -5.28 24.72
C GLY A 312 37.32 -4.43 24.68
N GLU A 313 38.06 -4.52 23.58
CA GLU A 313 39.31 -3.78 23.37
C GLU A 313 39.13 -2.25 23.39
N LEU A 314 37.91 -1.76 23.15
CA LEU A 314 37.57 -0.34 23.14
C LEU A 314 37.06 0.17 24.50
N ALA A 315 36.92 -0.70 25.51
CA ALA A 315 36.50 -0.30 26.85
C ALA A 315 37.45 0.75 27.47
N VAL A 316 38.74 0.70 27.12
CA VAL A 316 39.75 1.69 27.54
C VAL A 316 39.43 3.11 27.06
N LEU A 317 38.70 3.25 25.95
CA LEU A 317 38.30 4.54 25.43
C LEU A 317 37.18 5.17 26.24
N ASN A 318 36.49 4.42 27.12
CA ASN A 318 35.31 4.86 27.84
C ASN A 318 34.36 5.65 26.92
N ALA A 319 34.10 5.04 25.75
CA ALA A 319 33.36 5.65 24.67
C ALA A 319 31.92 5.13 24.70
N GLY A 320 30.96 6.03 24.55
CA GLY A 320 29.55 5.70 24.60
C GLY A 320 28.70 6.77 23.97
N GLY A 321 27.39 6.57 23.99
CA GLY A 321 26.46 7.56 23.48
C GLY A 321 25.02 7.25 23.76
N GLN A 322 24.19 8.26 23.52
CA GLN A 322 22.76 8.24 23.66
C GLN A 322 22.10 8.79 22.40
N ALA A 323 21.00 8.16 22.00
CA ALA A 323 20.19 8.59 20.87
C ALA A 323 18.74 8.76 21.31
N ASN A 324 18.17 9.91 20.97
CA ASN A 324 16.76 10.23 21.15
C ASN A 324 16.18 10.59 19.79
N ILE A 325 15.26 9.77 19.26
CA ILE A 325 14.64 9.99 17.97
C ILE A 325 13.13 10.04 18.14
N PHE A 326 12.52 11.17 17.80
CA PHE A 326 11.07 11.28 17.64
C PHE A 326 10.75 11.28 16.16
N ALA A 327 9.74 10.50 15.74
CA ALA A 327 9.28 10.50 14.37
C ALA A 327 7.75 10.58 14.27
N LEU A 328 7.30 11.28 13.24
CA LEU A 328 5.92 11.33 12.79
C LEU A 328 5.90 10.86 11.33
N GLU A 329 5.06 9.90 11.02
CA GLU A 329 4.87 9.38 9.66
C GLU A 329 3.39 9.33 9.33
N VAL A 330 3.02 9.74 8.13
CA VAL A 330 1.70 9.59 7.53
C VAL A 330 1.85 8.68 6.32
N SER A 331 1.16 7.54 6.32
CA SER A 331 1.12 6.62 5.19
C SER A 331 -0.28 6.55 4.59
N HIS A 332 -0.35 6.38 3.27
CA HIS A 332 -1.61 6.20 2.56
C HIS A 332 -1.50 5.06 1.54
N SER A 333 -2.43 4.09 1.63
CA SER A 333 -2.52 2.97 0.69
C SER A 333 -3.25 3.41 -0.59
N LEU A 334 -2.49 3.55 -1.68
CA LEU A 334 -3.00 4.01 -2.97
C LEU A 334 -3.63 2.88 -3.78
N TYR A 335 -3.04 1.69 -3.68
CA TYR A 335 -3.53 0.50 -4.36
C TYR A 335 -3.26 -0.73 -3.50
N ARG A 336 -4.25 -1.61 -3.35
CA ARG A 336 -4.09 -2.82 -2.55
C ARG A 336 -4.96 -3.95 -3.07
N THR A 337 -4.34 -5.10 -3.26
CA THR A 337 -4.94 -6.38 -3.67
C THR A 337 -4.25 -7.50 -2.90
N ARG A 338 -4.75 -8.73 -2.99
CA ARG A 338 -4.06 -9.93 -2.45
C ARG A 338 -2.62 -10.11 -2.96
N ARG A 339 -2.29 -9.58 -4.14
CA ARG A 339 -0.99 -9.82 -4.82
C ARG A 339 -0.04 -8.64 -4.78
N ALA A 340 -0.55 -7.43 -4.58
CA ALA A 340 0.28 -6.24 -4.63
C ALA A 340 -0.32 -5.13 -3.78
N GLU A 341 0.55 -4.36 -3.15
CA GLU A 341 0.22 -3.14 -2.43
C GLU A 341 1.18 -2.03 -2.84
N PHE A 342 0.63 -0.84 -3.03
CA PHE A 342 1.38 0.39 -3.23
C PHE A 342 0.94 1.40 -2.19
N HIS A 343 1.89 1.86 -1.38
CA HIS A 343 1.64 2.91 -0.40
C HIS A 343 2.68 4.03 -0.52
N LEU A 344 2.25 5.22 -0.13
CA LEU A 344 3.09 6.40 -0.05
C LEU A 344 3.17 6.85 1.41
N SER A 345 4.39 6.99 1.93
CA SER A 345 4.65 7.53 3.25
C SER A 345 5.37 8.87 3.19
N LEU A 346 4.93 9.80 4.01
CA LEU A 346 5.55 11.11 4.26
C LEU A 346 5.85 11.20 5.74
N GLY A 347 7.07 11.57 6.11
CA GLY A 347 7.44 11.63 7.52
C GLY A 347 8.52 12.65 7.82
N GLY A 348 8.66 12.93 9.10
CA GLY A 348 9.69 13.78 9.65
C GLY A 348 10.21 13.21 10.96
N GLU A 349 11.48 13.47 11.24
CA GLU A 349 12.15 12.98 12.43
C GLU A 349 13.09 14.01 13.06
N ILE A 350 13.14 13.95 14.38
CA ILE A 350 13.93 14.81 15.24
C ILE A 350 14.89 13.88 15.97
N ARG A 351 16.17 13.93 15.60
CA ARG A 351 17.21 13.06 16.14
C ARG A 351 18.19 13.89 16.96
N ASN A 352 18.42 13.49 18.21
CA ASN A 352 19.43 14.09 19.07
C ASN A 352 20.39 12.98 19.51
N PHE A 353 21.68 13.15 19.22
CA PHE A 353 22.74 12.23 19.59
C PHE A 353 23.70 12.92 20.54
N LYS A 354 24.08 12.24 21.62
CA LYS A 354 25.16 12.65 22.49
C LYS A 354 26.19 11.54 22.52
N ASN A 355 27.44 11.87 22.27
CA ASN A 355 28.52 10.89 22.27
C ASN A 355 29.60 11.35 23.24
N ASP A 356 30.16 10.40 23.97
CA ASP A 356 31.24 10.59 24.91
C ASP A 356 32.47 9.79 24.46
N LEU A 357 33.66 10.35 24.68
CA LEU A 357 34.95 9.71 24.44
C LEU A 357 35.89 10.03 25.59
N ALA A 358 36.60 9.03 26.09
CA ALA A 358 37.44 9.11 27.28
C ALA A 358 36.69 9.69 28.51
N GLY A 359 35.39 9.39 28.62
CA GLY A 359 34.53 9.93 29.69
C GLY A 359 34.23 11.43 29.59
N SER A 360 34.52 12.07 28.46
CA SER A 360 34.21 13.48 28.20
C SER A 360 33.28 13.62 26.99
N PRO A 361 32.37 14.62 26.95
CA PRO A 361 31.53 14.87 25.79
C PRO A 361 32.35 15.09 24.53
N SER A 362 32.12 14.25 23.53
CA SER A 362 32.75 14.33 22.22
C SER A 362 31.87 15.01 21.18
N SER A 363 30.55 14.78 21.22
CA SER A 363 29.59 15.40 20.29
C SER A 363 28.19 15.55 20.89
N ASP A 364 27.48 16.60 20.49
CA ASP A 364 26.03 16.80 20.70
C ASP A 364 25.41 17.22 19.36
N ASP A 365 24.89 16.23 18.63
CA ASP A 365 24.38 16.38 17.28
C ASP A 365 22.85 16.45 17.30
N LYS A 366 22.29 17.49 16.67
CA LYS A 366 20.83 17.70 16.54
C LYS A 366 20.45 17.74 15.07
N LEU A 367 19.81 16.67 14.60
CA LEU A 367 19.40 16.49 13.21
C LEU A 367 17.89 16.54 13.07
N ARG A 368 17.43 17.13 11.96
CA ARG A 368 16.01 17.28 11.64
C ARG A 368 15.86 16.87 10.19
N ASP A 369 15.23 15.72 9.98
CA ASP A 369 15.09 15.13 8.65
C ASP A 369 13.62 15.09 8.26
N ALA A 370 13.34 15.34 6.98
CA ALA A 370 12.05 15.11 6.36
C ALA A 370 12.25 14.13 5.21
N TYR A 371 11.34 13.18 5.06
CA TYR A 371 11.47 12.14 4.05
C TYR A 371 10.14 11.79 3.40
N ARG A 372 10.25 11.25 2.18
CA ARG A 372 9.17 10.65 1.41
C ARG A 372 9.60 9.24 1.00
N ARG A 373 8.80 8.24 1.34
CA ARG A 373 9.07 6.83 1.04
C ARG A 373 7.91 6.25 0.22
N PRO A 374 8.05 6.18 -1.12
CA PRO A 374 7.17 5.32 -1.91
C PRO A 374 7.59 3.87 -1.71
N ALA A 375 6.64 2.97 -1.53
CA ALA A 375 6.93 1.54 -1.43
C ALA A 375 5.89 0.71 -2.19
N VAL A 376 6.41 -0.24 -2.96
CA VAL A 376 5.63 -1.24 -3.68
C VAL A 376 5.97 -2.60 -3.07
N SER A 377 4.97 -3.33 -2.59
CA SER A 377 5.13 -4.72 -2.21
C SER A 377 4.35 -5.59 -3.20
N SER A 378 4.93 -6.72 -3.58
CA SER A 378 4.24 -7.72 -4.39
C SER A 378 4.44 -9.10 -3.77
N ARG A 379 3.35 -9.86 -3.70
CA ARG A 379 3.33 -11.23 -3.22
C ARG A 379 3.16 -12.14 -4.45
N THR A 380 4.21 -12.90 -4.77
CA THR A 380 4.14 -13.95 -5.78
C THR A 380 3.29 -15.13 -5.27
N PRO A 381 2.45 -15.77 -6.11
CA PRO A 381 1.53 -16.83 -5.68
C PRO A 381 2.16 -18.10 -5.08
N SER A 382 3.50 -18.23 -5.06
CA SER A 382 4.21 -19.46 -4.67
C SER A 382 5.46 -19.21 -3.80
N GLY A 383 5.53 -18.15 -3.01
CA GLY A 383 6.69 -17.91 -2.14
C GLY A 383 6.52 -16.73 -1.18
N PRO A 384 7.43 -16.60 -0.19
CA PRO A 384 7.33 -15.58 0.85
C PRO A 384 7.30 -14.18 0.24
N ALA A 385 6.55 -13.27 0.88
CA ALA A 385 6.41 -11.88 0.45
C ALA A 385 7.79 -11.26 0.17
N ARG A 386 8.05 -10.86 -1.08
CA ARG A 386 9.24 -10.07 -1.42
C ARG A 386 8.89 -8.61 -1.24
N PHE A 387 9.37 -8.03 -0.14
CA PHE A 387 9.37 -6.59 0.03
C PHE A 387 10.43 -5.98 -0.89
N THR A 388 10.04 -5.61 -2.11
CA THR A 388 10.91 -4.79 -2.97
C THR A 388 10.66 -3.33 -2.64
N THR A 389 11.21 -2.84 -1.53
CA THR A 389 11.34 -1.40 -1.33
C THR A 389 12.27 -0.87 -2.43
N CYS A 390 11.69 -0.34 -3.52
CA CYS A 390 12.37 0.65 -4.34
C CYS A 390 12.46 1.95 -3.50
N ALA A 391 13.30 1.91 -2.46
CA ALA A 391 13.72 3.10 -1.77
C ALA A 391 14.55 3.91 -2.77
N CYS A 392 13.93 4.91 -3.38
CA CYS A 392 14.67 6.00 -3.99
C CYS A 392 15.27 6.81 -2.82
N ASN A 393 16.33 6.28 -2.22
CA ASN A 393 16.92 6.81 -1.01
C ASN A 393 17.98 7.85 -1.36
N LYS A 394 17.88 8.98 -0.65
CA LYS A 394 18.94 9.94 -0.33
C LYS A 394 19.64 10.59 -1.54
N ALA A 395 19.27 11.85 -1.79
CA ALA A 395 20.26 12.83 -2.25
C ALA A 395 21.22 13.13 -1.08
N SER A 396 22.16 12.22 -0.81
CA SER A 396 23.41 12.60 -0.14
C SER A 396 24.49 12.60 -1.21
N ALA A 397 24.98 13.80 -1.55
CA ALA A 397 26.12 13.94 -2.43
C ALA A 397 27.36 13.35 -1.74
N ASN A 398 27.77 12.16 -2.20
CA ASN A 398 29.18 11.78 -2.26
C ASN A 398 29.30 10.61 -3.24
N ALA A 399 29.77 10.94 -4.44
CA ALA A 399 30.14 9.98 -5.45
C ALA A 399 31.49 9.36 -5.09
N THR A 400 31.56 8.03 -5.08
CA THR A 400 32.84 7.33 -5.21
C THR A 400 32.60 6.11 -6.07
N TYR A 401 33.18 6.14 -7.28
CA TYR A 401 33.13 5.06 -8.25
C TYR A 401 33.96 3.86 -7.75
N PRO A 402 33.49 2.61 -7.89
CA PRO A 402 34.35 1.46 -7.68
C PRO A 402 35.18 1.19 -8.95
N ILE A 403 36.50 1.18 -8.76
CA ILE A 403 37.49 0.74 -9.75
C ILE A 403 37.37 -0.78 -9.91
N ARG A 404 37.26 -1.23 -11.16
CA ARG A 404 37.22 -2.62 -11.61
C ARG A 404 38.58 -3.29 -11.35
N SER A 405 38.63 -4.37 -10.58
CA SER A 405 39.78 -5.26 -10.50
C SER A 405 39.79 -6.23 -11.69
N ILE A 406 40.91 -6.27 -12.42
CA ILE A 406 41.22 -7.25 -13.47
C ILE A 406 41.82 -8.50 -12.80
N PRO A 407 41.46 -9.73 -13.20
CA PRO A 407 42.06 -10.94 -12.64
C PRO A 407 43.44 -11.21 -13.25
N GLY A 408 44.39 -11.59 -12.40
CA GLY A 408 45.66 -12.22 -12.73
C GLY A 408 45.79 -13.51 -11.92
#